data_AF-A0A3P7L0B3-F1
#
_entry.id   AF-A0A3P7L0B3-F1
#
_cell.length_a   1.000
_cell.length_b   1.000
_cell.length_c   1.000
_cell.angle_alpha   90.00
_cell.angle_beta   90.00
_cell.angle_gamma   90.00
#
_symmetry.space_group_name_H-M   'P 1'
#
loop_
_entity.id
_entity.type
_entity.pdbx_description
1 polymer ?
#
loop_
_entity_poly.entity_id
_entity_poly.type
_entity_poly.pdbx_seq_one_letter_code
_entity_poly.pdbx_strand_id
1 'polypeptide(L)'
;MDWFTPDVTLLVLLVHLVVVQIRMCLDEPKTVNSQNLAVYFFILESAVCCAEESSFVEDELATQIASSVREAVLYSLEYWVEAKEQQEQLSCDVEVIIYRFTCCFLAIGGAQMLPESLLRNCSPHMLEIFEKSISGRDFAAARLLLPVLNALPQLTSTVITSVVDFVLSQYPGGDWRKAADEALESLESLSSRVDFYNENTMKEAIRKLKNVIPNCKLLEKLLTYLLPS
;
A
#
# COMPACT_ATOMS: atom_id res chain seq x y z
N MET A 1 -13.47 -6.50 18.19
CA MET A 1 -12.39 -7.40 18.68
C MET A 1 -12.43 -7.59 20.20
N ASP A 2 -13.31 -6.87 20.92
CA ASP A 2 -13.56 -7.00 22.38
C ASP A 2 -13.92 -8.41 22.86
N TRP A 3 -14.26 -9.32 21.93
CA TRP A 3 -14.41 -10.74 22.21
C TRP A 3 -13.14 -11.40 22.76
N PHE A 4 -11.97 -10.83 22.48
CA PHE A 4 -10.68 -11.30 23.01
C PHE A 4 -10.25 -10.60 24.31
N THR A 5 -11.00 -9.61 24.81
CA THR A 5 -10.71 -8.96 26.09
C THR A 5 -10.60 -9.97 27.25
N PRO A 6 -11.44 -11.03 27.33
CA PRO A 6 -11.30 -12.05 28.39
C PRO A 6 -10.08 -12.96 28.22
N ASP A 7 -9.55 -13.11 27.00
CA ASP A 7 -8.43 -14.00 26.67
C ASP A 7 -7.71 -13.52 25.40
N VAL A 8 -6.67 -12.71 25.59
CA VAL A 8 -5.84 -12.17 24.49
C VAL A 8 -4.91 -13.25 23.92
N THR A 9 -4.60 -14.29 24.69
CA THR A 9 -3.80 -15.42 24.19
C THR A 9 -4.53 -16.15 23.06
N LEU A 10 -5.85 -16.22 23.11
CA LEU A 10 -6.66 -16.75 22.00
C LEU A 10 -6.49 -15.93 20.71
N LEU A 11 -6.38 -14.60 20.81
CA LEU A 11 -6.09 -13.75 19.65
C LEU A 11 -4.72 -14.08 19.05
N VAL A 12 -3.69 -14.22 19.89
CA VAL A 12 -2.34 -14.59 19.44
C VAL A 12 -2.35 -15.95 18.74
N LEU A 13 -3.06 -16.94 19.29
CA LEU A 13 -3.20 -18.26 18.67
C LEU A 13 -3.91 -18.19 17.32
N LEU A 14 -4.97 -17.38 17.21
CA LEU A 14 -5.67 -17.17 15.95
C LEU A 14 -4.74 -16.54 14.90
N VAL A 15 -3.98 -15.51 15.28
CA VAL A 15 -3.01 -14.87 14.40
C VAL A 15 -1.98 -15.89 13.89
N HIS A 16 -1.36 -16.68 14.78
CA HIS A 16 -0.42 -17.71 14.37
C HIS A 16 -1.05 -18.74 13.40
N LEU A 17 -2.27 -19.20 13.69
CA LEU A 17 -2.97 -20.13 12.83
C LEU A 17 -3.21 -19.51 11.43
N VAL A 18 -3.64 -18.26 11.37
CA VAL A 18 -3.88 -17.55 10.12
C VAL A 18 -2.60 -17.36 9.31
N VAL A 19 -1.47 -17.07 9.94
CA VAL A 19 -0.16 -17.02 9.27
C VAL A 19 0.17 -18.35 8.58
N VAL A 20 -0.06 -19.48 9.26
CA VAL A 20 0.13 -20.81 8.65
C VAL A 20 -0.84 -21.04 7.48
N GLN A 21 -2.10 -20.66 7.64
CA GLN A 21 -3.10 -20.80 6.55
C GLN A 21 -2.75 -19.93 5.34
N ILE A 22 -2.17 -18.74 5.52
CA ILE A 22 -1.69 -17.90 4.42
C ILE A 22 -0.59 -18.62 3.65
N ARG A 23 0.39 -19.21 4.34
CA ARG A 23 1.47 -19.97 3.69
C ARG A 23 0.92 -21.13 2.87
N MET A 24 0.00 -21.90 3.44
CA MET A 24 -0.66 -23.00 2.73
C MET A 24 -1.50 -22.50 1.53
N CYS A 25 -2.15 -21.35 1.66
CA CYS A 25 -2.96 -20.76 0.59
C CYS A 25 -2.12 -20.23 -0.57
N LEU A 26 -0.89 -19.80 -0.28
CA LEU A 26 0.09 -19.24 -1.20
C LEU A 26 1.18 -20.26 -1.59
N ASP A 27 0.88 -21.56 -1.52
CA ASP A 27 1.83 -22.62 -1.88
C ASP A 27 1.93 -22.82 -3.41
N GLU A 28 0.78 -22.82 -4.11
CA GLU A 28 0.72 -23.00 -5.56
C GLU A 28 -0.06 -21.86 -6.26
N PRO A 29 0.58 -21.10 -7.19
CA PRO A 29 -0.02 -19.97 -7.90
C PRO A 29 -1.35 -20.22 -8.59
N LYS A 30 -1.51 -21.40 -9.17
CA LYS A 30 -2.69 -21.74 -9.97
C LYS A 30 -3.92 -22.07 -9.12
N THR A 31 -3.72 -22.34 -7.84
CA THR A 31 -4.78 -22.83 -6.94
C THR A 31 -5.12 -21.86 -5.83
N VAL A 32 -4.49 -20.68 -5.78
CA VAL A 32 -4.73 -19.67 -4.75
C VAL A 32 -6.21 -19.29 -4.73
N ASN A 33 -6.87 -19.52 -3.60
CA ASN A 33 -8.24 -19.08 -3.38
C ASN A 33 -8.24 -17.65 -2.83
N SER A 34 -8.58 -16.68 -3.70
CA SER A 34 -8.60 -15.26 -3.35
C SER A 34 -9.57 -14.92 -2.22
N GLN A 35 -10.70 -15.63 -2.08
CA GLN A 35 -11.66 -15.39 -1.02
C GLN A 35 -11.09 -15.78 0.35
N ASN A 36 -10.44 -16.94 0.44
CA ASN A 36 -9.79 -17.37 1.67
C ASN A 36 -8.65 -16.42 2.05
N LEU A 37 -7.81 -16.05 1.08
CA LEU A 37 -6.71 -15.11 1.29
C LEU A 37 -7.20 -13.75 1.81
N ALA A 38 -8.28 -13.22 1.23
CA ALA A 38 -8.89 -11.98 1.69
C ALA A 38 -9.37 -12.08 3.15
N VAL A 39 -10.00 -13.19 3.54
CA VAL A 39 -10.44 -13.42 4.93
C VAL A 39 -9.22 -13.49 5.87
N TYR A 40 -8.16 -14.17 5.47
CA TYR A 40 -6.95 -14.29 6.28
C TYR A 40 -6.28 -12.94 6.52
N PHE A 41 -6.07 -12.13 5.47
CA PHE A 41 -5.50 -10.79 5.64
C PHE A 41 -6.42 -9.84 6.39
N PHE A 42 -7.74 -9.95 6.24
CA PHE A 42 -8.68 -9.17 7.05
C PHE A 42 -8.56 -9.49 8.56
N ILE A 43 -8.38 -10.76 8.92
CA ILE A 43 -8.16 -11.15 10.31
C ILE A 43 -6.84 -10.56 10.83
N LEU A 44 -5.77 -10.61 10.05
CA LEU A 44 -4.48 -10.03 10.44
C LEU A 44 -4.54 -8.51 10.57
N GLU A 45 -5.18 -7.80 9.64
CA GLU A 45 -5.42 -6.36 9.72
C GLU A 45 -6.21 -6.01 10.99
N SER A 46 -7.29 -6.75 11.26
CA SER A 46 -8.09 -6.55 12.47
C SER A 46 -7.28 -6.80 13.75
N ALA A 47 -6.36 -7.76 13.73
CA ALA A 47 -5.47 -8.05 14.87
C ALA A 47 -4.45 -6.93 15.09
N VAL A 48 -3.91 -6.35 14.00
CA VAL A 48 -3.03 -5.17 14.07
C VAL A 48 -3.76 -3.98 14.67
N CYS A 49 -4.95 -3.63 14.16
CA CYS A 49 -5.75 -2.54 14.74
C CYS A 49 -6.08 -2.79 16.20
N CYS A 50 -6.39 -4.04 16.57
CA CYS A 50 -6.63 -4.42 17.96
C CYS A 50 -5.39 -4.19 18.83
N ALA A 51 -4.20 -4.56 18.36
CA ALA A 51 -2.95 -4.38 19.10
C ALA A 51 -2.55 -2.90 19.24
N GLU A 52 -2.82 -2.07 18.22
CA GLU A 52 -2.50 -0.63 18.22
C GLU A 52 -3.47 0.20 19.08
N GLU A 53 -4.78 -0.12 19.03
CA GLU A 53 -5.81 0.77 19.58
C GLU A 53 -6.38 0.30 20.92
N SER A 54 -6.20 -0.97 21.30
CA SER A 54 -6.85 -1.54 22.47
C SER A 54 -5.99 -1.44 23.72
N SER A 55 -6.56 -0.93 24.81
CA SER A 55 -5.87 -0.82 26.10
C SER A 55 -5.68 -2.15 26.85
N PHE A 56 -6.24 -3.25 26.34
CA PHE A 56 -6.21 -4.57 27.00
C PHE A 56 -5.15 -5.51 26.41
N VAL A 57 -4.51 -5.14 25.30
CA VAL A 57 -3.42 -5.92 24.71
C VAL A 57 -2.12 -5.41 25.33
N GLU A 58 -1.45 -6.26 26.09
CA GLU A 58 -0.15 -5.93 26.68
C GLU A 58 0.94 -5.88 25.60
N ASP A 59 1.96 -5.02 25.79
CA ASP A 59 3.04 -4.79 24.82
C ASP A 59 3.74 -6.07 24.35
N GLU A 60 3.91 -7.06 25.25
CA GLU A 60 4.52 -8.35 24.90
C GLU A 60 3.66 -9.11 23.89
N LEU A 61 2.34 -9.15 24.09
CA LEU A 61 1.40 -9.82 23.19
C LEU A 61 1.23 -9.03 21.88
N ALA A 62 1.18 -7.69 21.95
CA ALA A 62 1.20 -6.84 20.77
C ALA A 62 2.45 -7.10 19.91
N THR A 63 3.61 -7.24 20.54
CA THR A 63 4.87 -7.57 19.86
C THR A 63 4.82 -8.95 19.19
N GLN A 64 4.21 -9.95 19.84
CA GLN A 64 4.01 -11.27 19.23
C GLN A 64 3.07 -11.22 18.02
N ILE A 65 1.97 -10.46 18.11
CA ILE A 65 1.05 -10.23 16.98
C ILE A 65 1.80 -9.55 15.83
N ALA A 66 2.51 -8.45 16.10
CA ALA A 66 3.27 -7.73 15.09
C ALA A 66 4.35 -8.61 14.42
N SER A 67 5.04 -9.45 15.20
CA SER A 67 6.04 -10.40 14.68
C SER A 67 5.41 -11.42 13.74
N SER A 68 4.23 -11.93 14.08
CA SER A 68 3.48 -12.90 13.28
C SER A 68 2.91 -12.30 12.00
N VAL A 69 2.35 -11.09 12.10
CA VAL A 69 1.86 -10.32 10.95
C VAL A 69 3.00 -10.03 9.99
N ARG A 70 4.16 -9.60 10.51
CA ARG A 70 5.37 -9.42 9.72
C ARG A 70 5.76 -10.69 8.96
N GLU A 71 5.68 -11.85 9.59
CA GLU A 71 5.97 -13.13 8.90
C GLU A 71 5.00 -13.42 7.75
N ALA A 72 3.72 -13.12 7.92
CA ALA A 72 2.74 -13.26 6.83
C ALA A 72 3.01 -12.28 5.68
N VAL A 73 3.32 -11.02 5.99
CA VAL A 73 3.67 -10.02 4.97
C VAL A 73 4.95 -10.43 4.24
N LEU A 74 5.99 -10.80 4.97
CA LEU A 74 7.27 -11.26 4.42
C LEU A 74 7.06 -12.38 3.40
N TYR A 75 6.38 -13.45 3.82
CA TYR A 75 6.12 -14.59 2.95
C TYR A 75 5.27 -14.21 1.73
N SER A 76 4.23 -13.39 1.92
CA SER A 76 3.35 -12.98 0.82
C SER A 76 4.07 -12.13 -0.22
N LEU A 77 5.00 -11.27 0.22
CA LEU A 77 5.82 -10.46 -0.66
C LEU A 77 6.89 -11.28 -1.38
N GLU A 78 7.58 -12.19 -0.68
CA GLU A 78 8.53 -13.13 -1.28
C GLU A 78 7.86 -13.94 -2.39
N TYR A 79 6.71 -14.52 -2.07
CA TYR A 79 5.88 -15.26 -3.01
C TYR A 79 5.47 -14.41 -4.22
N TRP A 80 5.01 -13.17 -4.00
CA TRP A 80 4.58 -12.31 -5.10
C TRP A 80 5.74 -11.94 -6.03
N VAL A 81 6.90 -11.60 -5.46
CA VAL A 81 8.12 -11.30 -6.22
C VAL A 81 8.59 -12.53 -6.99
N GLU A 82 8.64 -13.70 -6.36
CA GLU A 82 9.08 -14.94 -6.99
C GLU A 82 8.15 -15.33 -8.17
N ALA A 83 6.84 -15.25 -7.98
CA ALA A 83 5.88 -15.51 -9.06
C ALA A 83 6.09 -14.56 -10.26
N LYS A 84 6.43 -13.28 -10.01
CA LYS A 84 6.75 -12.32 -11.07
C LYS A 84 8.06 -12.63 -11.78
N GLU A 85 9.10 -12.98 -11.04
CA GLU A 85 10.41 -13.36 -11.59
C GLU A 85 10.32 -14.62 -12.46
N GLN A 86 9.50 -15.59 -12.03
CA GLN A 86 9.24 -16.83 -12.77
C GLN A 86 8.21 -16.68 -13.90
N GLN A 87 7.66 -15.48 -14.10
CA GLN A 87 6.60 -15.19 -15.08
C GLN A 87 5.33 -16.03 -14.87
N GLU A 88 5.06 -16.43 -13.64
CA GLU A 88 3.84 -17.12 -13.26
C GLU A 88 2.67 -16.12 -13.23
N GLN A 89 1.51 -16.56 -13.73
CA GLN A 89 0.32 -15.74 -13.76
C GLN A 89 -0.44 -15.88 -12.44
N LEU A 90 -0.26 -14.91 -11.55
CA LEU A 90 -1.18 -14.69 -10.44
C LEU A 90 -2.47 -14.01 -10.95
N SER A 91 -3.60 -14.37 -10.35
CA SER A 91 -4.85 -13.66 -10.63
C SER A 91 -4.79 -12.23 -10.11
N CYS A 92 -5.42 -11.29 -10.82
CA CYS A 92 -5.47 -9.88 -10.43
C CYS A 92 -5.96 -9.68 -8.99
N ASP A 93 -6.99 -10.44 -8.58
CA ASP A 93 -7.55 -10.38 -7.24
C ASP A 93 -6.51 -10.71 -6.15
N VAL A 94 -5.70 -11.75 -6.37
CA VAL A 94 -4.64 -12.14 -5.43
C VAL A 94 -3.59 -11.04 -5.31
N GLU A 95 -3.15 -10.46 -6.42
CA GLU A 95 -2.19 -9.36 -6.41
C GLU A 95 -2.73 -8.13 -5.66
N VAL A 96 -3.99 -7.76 -5.90
CA VAL A 96 -4.64 -6.65 -5.21
C VAL A 96 -4.78 -6.93 -3.71
N ILE A 97 -5.11 -8.15 -3.32
CA ILE A 97 -5.22 -8.54 -1.90
C ILE A 97 -3.87 -8.42 -1.18
N ILE A 98 -2.79 -8.94 -1.79
CA ILE A 98 -1.41 -8.80 -1.25
C ILE A 98 -1.01 -7.33 -1.19
N TYR A 99 -1.27 -6.56 -2.24
CA TYR A 99 -1.00 -5.13 -2.29
C TYR A 99 -1.71 -4.36 -1.18
N ARG A 100 -3.01 -4.59 -0.97
CA ARG A 100 -3.81 -3.90 0.06
C ARG A 100 -3.26 -4.18 1.45
N PHE A 101 -3.03 -5.45 1.76
CA PHE A 101 -2.49 -5.86 3.05
C PHE A 101 -1.08 -5.29 3.30
N THR A 102 -0.25 -5.26 2.25
CA THR A 102 1.07 -4.63 2.32
C THR A 102 0.97 -3.14 2.60
N CYS A 103 0.06 -2.42 1.92
CA CYS A 103 -0.16 -0.99 2.18
C CYS A 103 -0.59 -0.74 3.63
N CYS A 104 -1.51 -1.55 4.17
CA CYS A 104 -1.92 -1.44 5.57
C CYS A 104 -0.74 -1.65 6.53
N PHE A 105 0.10 -2.66 6.28
CA PHE A 105 1.28 -2.93 7.09
C PHE A 105 2.33 -1.81 7.00
N LEU A 106 2.55 -1.23 5.81
CA LEU A 106 3.47 -0.11 5.64
C LEU A 106 2.95 1.17 6.31
N ALA A 107 1.63 1.39 6.34
CA ALA A 107 1.01 2.57 6.93
C ALA A 107 1.24 2.68 8.44
N ILE A 108 1.38 1.55 9.14
CA ILE A 108 1.73 1.48 10.56
C ILE A 108 3.25 1.43 10.82
N GLY A 109 4.07 1.74 9.82
CA GLY A 109 5.54 1.77 9.95
C GLY A 109 6.24 0.43 9.74
N GLY A 110 5.54 -0.60 9.24
CA GLY A 110 6.08 -1.95 9.03
C GLY A 110 7.25 -2.05 8.04
N ALA A 111 7.54 -0.98 7.29
CA ALA A 111 8.68 -0.93 6.36
C ALA A 111 10.02 -1.28 7.01
N GLN A 112 10.24 -0.83 8.26
CA GLN A 112 11.48 -1.08 9.01
C GLN A 112 11.62 -2.55 9.45
N MET A 113 10.54 -3.32 9.39
CA MET A 113 10.50 -4.72 9.79
C MET A 113 10.78 -5.67 8.61
N LEU A 114 10.89 -5.15 7.39
CA LEU A 114 11.09 -5.93 6.17
C LEU A 114 12.52 -5.80 5.64
N PRO A 115 13.06 -6.82 4.96
CA PRO A 115 14.32 -6.70 4.24
C PRO A 115 14.23 -5.62 3.15
N GLU A 116 15.19 -4.69 3.13
CA GLU A 116 15.21 -3.60 2.14
C GLU A 116 15.25 -4.13 0.70
N SER A 117 15.98 -5.24 0.46
CA SER A 117 16.04 -5.90 -0.85
C SER A 117 14.67 -6.38 -1.32
N LEU A 118 13.86 -6.92 -0.42
CA LEU A 118 12.52 -7.39 -0.74
C LEU A 118 11.59 -6.21 -1.07
N LEU A 119 11.62 -5.15 -0.25
CA LEU A 119 10.85 -3.93 -0.54
C LEU A 119 11.25 -3.30 -1.86
N ARG A 120 12.55 -3.32 -2.19
CA ARG A 120 13.07 -2.83 -3.48
C ARG A 120 12.54 -3.62 -4.66
N ASN A 121 12.51 -4.95 -4.56
CA ASN A 121 11.98 -5.81 -5.62
C ASN A 121 10.45 -5.73 -5.72
N CYS A 122 9.75 -5.49 -4.61
CA CYS A 122 8.29 -5.37 -4.57
C CYS A 122 7.78 -3.99 -5.06
N SER A 123 8.54 -2.91 -4.85
CA SER A 123 8.10 -1.53 -5.15
C SER A 123 7.55 -1.34 -6.58
N PRO A 124 8.20 -1.85 -7.65
CA PRO A 124 7.65 -1.76 -9.00
C PRO A 124 6.28 -2.43 -9.15
N HIS A 125 6.07 -3.57 -8.50
CA HIS A 125 4.80 -4.30 -8.54
C HIS A 125 3.69 -3.56 -7.79
N MET A 126 4.00 -2.94 -6.65
CA MET A 126 3.04 -2.09 -5.94
C MET A 126 2.62 -0.88 -6.77
N LEU A 127 3.58 -0.24 -7.45
CA LEU A 127 3.31 0.88 -8.36
C LEU A 127 2.49 0.45 -9.58
N GLU A 128 2.74 -0.74 -10.12
CA GLU A 128 1.95 -1.33 -11.20
C GLU A 128 0.49 -1.55 -10.78
N ILE A 129 0.25 -2.10 -9.57
CA ILE A 129 -1.12 -2.29 -9.05
C ILE A 129 -1.80 -0.95 -8.79
N PHE A 130 -1.08 0.08 -8.34
CA PHE A 130 -1.61 1.43 -8.20
C PHE A 130 -2.11 2.00 -9.53
N GLU A 131 -1.29 1.93 -10.59
CA GLU A 131 -1.65 2.40 -11.94
C GLU A 131 -2.83 1.60 -12.54
N LYS A 132 -2.82 0.28 -12.36
CA LYS A 132 -3.93 -0.61 -12.76
C LYS A 132 -5.22 -0.27 -12.01
N SER A 133 -5.13 0.01 -10.71
CA SER A 133 -6.28 0.35 -9.87
C SER A 133 -6.92 1.68 -10.30
N ILE A 134 -6.10 2.69 -10.64
CA ILE A 134 -6.58 3.96 -11.22
C ILE A 134 -7.33 3.70 -12.53
N SER A 135 -6.72 2.93 -13.43
CA SER A 135 -7.29 2.62 -14.75
C SER A 135 -8.58 1.80 -14.64
N GLY A 136 -8.63 0.86 -13.69
CA GLY A 136 -9.79 0.02 -13.37
C GLY A 136 -10.84 0.71 -12.50
N ARG A 137 -10.63 1.96 -12.08
CA ARG A 137 -11.49 2.73 -11.16
C ARG A 137 -11.67 2.10 -9.77
N ASP A 138 -10.75 1.23 -9.34
CA ASP A 138 -10.65 0.81 -7.94
C ASP A 138 -9.88 1.88 -7.15
N PHE A 139 -10.53 3.04 -6.95
CA PHE A 139 -9.93 4.16 -6.24
C PHE A 139 -9.69 3.85 -4.75
N ALA A 140 -10.39 2.87 -4.19
CA ALA A 140 -10.17 2.43 -2.82
C ALA A 140 -8.81 1.74 -2.69
N ALA A 141 -8.49 0.80 -3.59
CA ALA A 141 -7.16 0.20 -3.65
C ALA A 141 -6.09 1.27 -3.95
N ALA A 142 -6.28 2.08 -4.99
CA ALA A 142 -5.28 3.07 -5.40
C ALA A 142 -4.91 4.04 -4.26
N ARG A 143 -5.91 4.51 -3.50
CA ARG A 143 -5.72 5.44 -2.38
C ARG A 143 -4.77 4.90 -1.30
N LEU A 144 -4.71 3.58 -1.08
CA LEU A 144 -3.92 2.97 -0.01
C LEU A 144 -2.42 3.19 -0.17
N LEU A 145 -1.91 3.37 -1.40
CA LEU A 145 -0.48 3.58 -1.62
C LEU A 145 -0.03 4.99 -1.24
N LEU A 146 -0.88 6.00 -1.36
CA LEU A 146 -0.52 7.41 -1.17
C LEU A 146 0.22 7.67 0.15
N PRO A 147 -0.28 7.27 1.33
CA PRO A 147 0.40 7.53 2.59
C PRO A 147 1.72 6.73 2.76
N VAL A 148 1.93 5.68 1.96
CA VAL A 148 3.08 4.78 2.10
C VAL A 148 4.10 4.91 0.97
N LEU A 149 3.91 5.82 0.01
CA LEU A 149 4.87 6.06 -1.08
C LEU A 149 6.28 6.35 -0.54
N ASN A 150 6.40 7.10 0.56
CA ASN A 150 7.69 7.41 1.15
C ASN A 150 8.39 6.17 1.77
N ALA A 151 7.64 5.13 2.12
CA ALA A 151 8.18 3.89 2.65
C ALA A 151 8.81 2.99 1.57
N LEU A 152 8.51 3.23 0.29
CA LEU A 152 9.08 2.46 -0.81
C LEU A 152 10.53 2.89 -1.07
N PRO A 153 11.52 1.98 -1.04
CA PRO A 153 12.93 2.34 -1.22
C PRO A 153 13.24 2.88 -2.63
N GLN A 154 12.41 2.59 -3.63
CA GLN A 154 12.56 3.10 -4.99
C GLN A 154 11.21 3.55 -5.55
N LEU A 155 11.20 4.75 -6.11
CA LEU A 155 10.08 5.27 -6.88
C LEU A 155 10.42 5.26 -8.37
N THR A 156 9.42 5.04 -9.21
CA THR A 156 9.57 5.25 -10.66
C THR A 156 9.47 6.73 -10.98
N SER A 157 10.06 7.15 -12.10
CA SER A 157 9.93 8.54 -12.58
C SER A 157 8.48 8.95 -12.88
N THR A 158 7.58 7.98 -13.04
CA THR A 158 6.15 8.17 -13.34
C THR A 158 5.27 8.38 -12.10
N VAL A 159 5.78 8.24 -10.88
CA VAL A 159 4.95 8.32 -9.66
C VAL A 159 4.15 9.62 -9.59
N ILE A 160 4.77 10.77 -9.88
CA ILE A 160 4.08 12.07 -9.87
C ILE A 160 2.91 12.08 -10.86
N THR A 161 3.13 11.58 -12.08
CA THR A 161 2.08 11.52 -13.09
C THR A 161 0.96 10.58 -12.67
N SER A 162 1.28 9.44 -12.05
CA SER A 162 0.30 8.47 -11.57
C SER A 162 -0.53 9.02 -10.40
N VAL A 163 0.08 9.78 -9.48
CA VAL A 163 -0.63 10.50 -8.40
C VAL A 163 -1.58 11.57 -8.99
N VAL A 164 -1.14 12.32 -9.99
CA VAL A 164 -2.01 13.27 -10.68
C VAL A 164 -3.14 12.57 -11.43
N ASP A 165 -2.87 11.45 -12.10
CA ASP A 165 -3.87 10.66 -12.81
C ASP A 165 -4.92 10.08 -11.83
N PHE A 166 -4.52 9.70 -10.61
CA PHE A 166 -5.45 9.32 -9.54
C PHE A 166 -6.44 10.45 -9.19
N VAL A 167 -5.96 11.69 -9.08
CA VAL A 167 -6.85 12.85 -8.81
C VAL A 167 -7.75 13.13 -9.99
N LEU A 168 -7.20 13.16 -11.20
CA LEU A 168 -7.93 13.49 -12.42
C LEU A 168 -9.00 12.46 -12.78
N SER A 169 -8.73 11.18 -12.54
CA SER A 169 -9.67 10.08 -12.79
C SER A 169 -10.96 10.17 -11.96
N GLN A 170 -10.96 10.95 -10.87
CA GLN A 170 -12.10 11.18 -10.01
C GLN A 170 -12.84 12.49 -10.33
N TYR A 171 -12.33 13.32 -11.24
CA TYR A 171 -12.98 14.58 -11.64
C TYR A 171 -14.00 14.38 -12.79
N PRO A 172 -15.13 15.12 -12.85
CA PRO A 172 -15.63 16.08 -11.85
C PRO A 172 -16.53 15.47 -10.77
N GLY A 173 -17.00 14.22 -10.97
CA GLY A 173 -18.09 13.65 -10.18
C GLY A 173 -17.70 12.83 -8.95
N GLY A 174 -16.47 12.33 -8.88
CA GLY A 174 -15.93 11.60 -7.74
C GLY A 174 -15.36 12.52 -6.65
N ASP A 175 -14.74 11.93 -5.64
CA ASP A 175 -14.17 12.67 -4.49
C ASP A 175 -12.76 13.23 -4.78
N TRP A 176 -12.64 13.93 -5.92
CA TRP A 176 -11.36 14.43 -6.41
C TRP A 176 -10.73 15.49 -5.49
N ARG A 177 -11.53 16.19 -4.67
CA ARG A 177 -11.01 17.18 -3.71
C ARG A 177 -10.27 16.48 -2.58
N LYS A 178 -10.87 15.46 -1.97
CA LYS A 178 -10.21 14.63 -0.97
C LYS A 178 -8.98 13.94 -1.57
N ALA A 179 -9.10 13.39 -2.78
CA ALA A 179 -7.96 12.80 -3.48
C ALA A 179 -6.82 13.80 -3.71
N ALA A 180 -7.14 15.06 -4.03
CA ALA A 180 -6.14 16.11 -4.21
C ALA A 180 -5.45 16.50 -2.89
N ASP A 181 -6.20 16.55 -1.78
CA ASP A 181 -5.65 16.82 -0.45
C ASP A 181 -4.74 15.65 0.01
N GLU A 182 -5.17 14.39 -0.15
CA GLU A 182 -4.36 13.19 0.15
C GLU A 182 -3.10 13.11 -0.73
N ALA A 183 -3.23 13.43 -2.03
CA ALA A 183 -2.09 13.52 -2.94
C ALA A 183 -1.10 14.59 -2.49
N LEU A 184 -1.59 15.77 -2.07
CA LEU A 184 -0.75 16.86 -1.60
C LEU A 184 0.06 16.44 -0.38
N GLU A 185 -0.57 15.84 0.64
CA GLU A 185 0.10 15.32 1.83
C GLU A 185 1.18 14.29 1.47
N SER A 186 0.85 13.38 0.55
CA SER A 186 1.81 12.39 0.06
C SER A 186 3.01 13.04 -0.63
N LEU A 187 2.81 14.01 -1.51
CA LEU A 187 3.90 14.72 -2.19
C LEU A 187 4.80 15.51 -1.24
N GLU A 188 4.22 16.08 -0.18
CA GLU A 188 4.99 16.77 0.84
C GLU A 188 5.94 15.83 1.57
N SER A 189 5.48 14.60 1.87
CA SER A 189 6.31 13.56 2.48
C SER A 189 7.49 13.12 1.60
N LEU A 190 7.35 13.26 0.27
CA LEU A 190 8.36 12.89 -0.73
C LEU A 190 9.33 14.02 -1.05
N SER A 191 9.13 15.21 -0.50
CA SER A 191 9.84 16.42 -0.92
C SER A 191 11.37 16.38 -0.74
N SER A 192 11.88 15.50 0.11
CA SER A 192 13.32 15.30 0.33
C SER A 192 13.97 14.26 -0.59
N ARG A 193 13.18 13.55 -1.40
CA ARG A 193 13.64 12.42 -2.22
C ARG A 193 14.07 12.84 -3.61
N VAL A 194 15.30 12.47 -4.01
CA VAL A 194 15.85 12.84 -5.32
C VAL A 194 15.21 12.04 -6.46
N ASP A 195 14.89 10.76 -6.22
CA ASP A 195 14.28 9.87 -7.21
C ASP A 195 12.81 10.21 -7.54
N PHE A 196 12.17 11.00 -6.67
CA PHE A 196 10.85 11.58 -6.91
C PHE A 196 10.89 12.70 -7.96
N TYR A 197 11.95 13.51 -8.01
CA TYR A 197 12.01 14.68 -8.89
C TYR A 197 12.50 14.32 -10.28
N ASN A 198 11.57 14.23 -11.24
CA ASN A 198 11.89 14.21 -12.66
C ASN A 198 11.22 15.39 -13.37
N GLU A 199 12.03 16.27 -13.97
CA GLU A 199 11.55 17.51 -14.58
C GLU A 199 10.50 17.28 -15.67
N ASN A 200 10.66 16.21 -16.47
CA ASN A 200 9.75 15.91 -17.58
C ASN A 200 8.38 15.46 -17.06
N THR A 201 8.35 14.52 -16.12
CA THR A 201 7.09 14.01 -15.57
C THR A 201 6.41 15.05 -14.67
N MET A 202 7.18 15.91 -13.98
CA MET A 202 6.66 17.07 -13.25
C MET A 202 5.95 18.06 -14.17
N LYS A 203 6.60 18.45 -15.29
CA LYS A 203 5.99 19.33 -16.30
C LYS A 203 4.74 18.72 -16.91
N GLU A 204 4.75 17.41 -17.16
CA GLU A 204 3.57 16.70 -17.66
C GLU A 204 2.41 16.73 -16.67
N ALA A 205 2.66 16.40 -15.40
CA ALA A 205 1.68 16.40 -14.33
C ALA A 205 1.03 17.79 -14.15
N ILE A 206 1.84 18.85 -14.14
CA ILE A 206 1.38 20.24 -14.10
C ILE A 206 0.51 20.57 -15.30
N ARG A 207 0.94 20.20 -16.52
CA ARG A 207 0.17 20.42 -17.74
C ARG A 207 -1.19 19.73 -17.68
N LYS A 208 -1.24 18.47 -17.21
CA LYS A 208 -2.49 17.71 -17.04
C LYS A 208 -3.44 18.41 -16.07
N LEU A 209 -2.98 18.77 -14.87
CA LEU A 209 -3.79 19.47 -13.86
C LEU A 209 -4.27 20.83 -14.35
N LYS A 210 -3.38 21.66 -14.93
CA LYS A 210 -3.73 23.00 -15.41
C LYS A 210 -4.84 22.98 -16.46
N ASN A 211 -4.88 21.95 -17.30
CA ASN A 211 -5.87 21.81 -18.35
C ASN A 211 -7.26 21.36 -17.85
N VAL A 212 -7.32 20.63 -16.73
CA VAL A 212 -8.57 20.02 -16.23
C VAL A 212 -9.09 20.71 -14.96
N ILE A 213 -8.20 21.03 -14.03
CA ILE A 213 -8.51 21.62 -12.72
C ILE A 213 -7.52 22.77 -12.41
N PRO A 214 -7.65 23.93 -13.06
CA PRO A 214 -6.67 25.02 -12.96
C PRO A 214 -6.57 25.67 -11.58
N ASN A 215 -7.58 25.52 -10.72
CA ASN A 215 -7.65 26.10 -9.37
C ASN A 215 -7.54 25.02 -8.29
N CYS A 216 -6.53 24.14 -8.40
CA CYS A 216 -6.29 23.04 -7.48
C CYS A 216 -5.04 23.32 -6.63
N LYS A 217 -5.11 23.10 -5.30
CA LYS A 217 -3.96 23.24 -4.38
C LYS A 217 -2.78 22.36 -4.78
N LEU A 218 -3.07 21.16 -5.29
CA LEU A 218 -2.03 20.26 -5.80
C LEU A 218 -1.23 20.90 -6.94
N LEU A 219 -1.91 21.61 -7.86
CA LEU A 219 -1.24 22.34 -8.94
C LEU A 219 -0.35 23.46 -8.40
N GLU A 220 -0.83 24.24 -7.45
CA GLU A 220 -0.05 25.31 -6.80
C GLU A 220 1.23 24.74 -6.18
N LYS A 221 1.14 23.62 -5.46
CA LYS A 221 2.31 22.95 -4.89
C LYS A 221 3.29 22.46 -5.95
N LEU A 222 2.82 21.78 -7.00
CA LEU A 222 3.69 21.28 -8.05
C LEU A 222 4.47 22.41 -8.75
N LEU A 223 3.83 23.58 -8.93
CA LEU A 223 4.50 24.76 -9.49
C LEU A 223 5.64 25.26 -8.61
N THR A 224 5.58 25.10 -7.29
CA THR A 224 6.69 25.48 -6.39
C THR A 224 7.94 24.64 -6.59
N TYR A 225 7.81 23.37 -7.02
CA TYR A 225 8.97 22.51 -7.27
C TYR A 225 9.73 22.82 -8.56
N LEU A 226 9.14 23.57 -9.49
CA LEU A 226 9.78 24.00 -10.74
C LEU A 226 10.35 25.43 -10.70
N LEU A 227 9.99 26.21 -9.68
CA LEU A 227 10.54 27.54 -9.52
C LEU A 227 11.91 27.42 -8.82
N PRO A 228 12.98 28.01 -9.38
CA PRO A 228 14.28 27.99 -8.73
C PRO A 228 14.19 28.76 -7.41
N SER A 229 14.64 28.12 -6.32
CA SER A 229 14.94 28.76 -5.04
C SER A 229 16.02 29.83 -5.17
#